data_AF-A0A5S4WZB0-F1
#
_entry.id   AF-A0A5S4WZB0-F1
#
_cell.length_a   1.000
_cell.length_b   1.000
_cell.length_c   1.000
_cell.angle_alpha   90.00
_cell.angle_beta   90.00
_cell.angle_gamma   90.00
#
_symmetry.space_group_name_H-M   'P 1'
#
loop_
_entity.id
_entity.type
_entity.pdbx_description
1 polymer ?
#
loop_
_entity_poly.entity_id
_entity_poly.type
_entity_poly.pdbx_seq_one_letter_code
_entity_poly.pdbx_strand_id
1 'polypeptide(L)'
;MAFSIKTFAIAAALGALAAPACAQNAATPWELKPDTGYAYDKEGKTFSYKMGTSNAGELLKGARKVPKGTLFFIGQNGQLYMRSGQYLEGDGRFKFGSDR
;
A
#
# COMPACT_ATOMS: atom_id res chain seq x y z
N MET A 1 22.92 -37.41 29.14
CA MET A 1 22.86 -36.30 28.17
C MET A 1 22.63 -35.02 28.93
N ALA A 2 23.68 -34.24 29.24
CA ALA A 2 23.53 -32.97 29.94
C ALA A 2 23.25 -31.87 28.90
N PHE A 3 22.03 -31.33 28.89
CA PHE A 3 21.70 -30.19 28.03
C PHE A 3 22.34 -28.93 28.61
N SER A 4 23.27 -28.34 27.86
CA SER A 4 23.97 -27.12 28.25
C SER A 4 23.03 -25.92 28.13
N ILE A 5 22.68 -25.33 29.28
CA ILE A 5 21.87 -24.10 29.39
C ILE A 5 22.40 -22.96 28.51
N LYS A 6 23.73 -22.90 28.29
CA LYS A 6 24.36 -21.88 27.43
C LYS A 6 23.94 -22.02 25.96
N THR A 7 23.79 -23.26 25.48
CA THR A 7 23.37 -23.55 24.11
C THR A 7 21.89 -23.17 23.90
N PHE A 8 21.06 -23.35 24.92
CA PHE A 8 19.65 -22.97 24.88
C PHE A 8 19.45 -21.45 24.86
N ALA A 9 20.25 -20.71 25.63
CA ALA A 9 20.19 -19.25 25.67
C ALA A 9 20.58 -18.58 24.34
N ILE A 10 21.58 -19.14 23.64
CA ILE A 10 22.00 -18.64 22.32
C ILE A 10 20.95 -18.95 21.25
N ALA A 11 20.32 -20.13 21.28
CA ALA A 11 19.24 -20.47 20.37
C ALA A 11 17.99 -19.59 20.57
N ALA A 12 17.64 -19.27 21.82
CA ALA A 12 16.53 -18.37 22.15
C ALA A 12 16.79 -16.92 21.70
N ALA A 13 18.04 -16.44 21.84
CA ALA A 13 18.42 -15.11 21.35
C ALA A 13 18.38 -15.03 19.81
N LEU A 14 18.80 -16.08 19.10
CA LEU A 14 18.73 -16.12 17.63
C LEU A 14 17.28 -16.16 17.11
N GLY A 15 16.36 -16.79 17.85
CA GLY A 15 14.93 -16.81 17.51
C GLY A 15 14.26 -15.44 17.66
N ALA A 16 14.70 -14.61 18.61
CA ALA A 16 14.16 -13.27 18.83
C ALA A 16 14.62 -12.24 17.77
N LEU A 17 15.81 -12.44 17.17
CA LEU A 17 16.31 -11.59 16.08
C LEU A 17 15.82 -12.00 14.68
N ALA A 18 15.20 -13.17 14.54
CA ALA A 18 14.64 -13.66 13.27
C ALA A 18 13.20 -13.15 13.00
N ALA A 19 12.64 -12.31 13.88
CA ALA A 19 11.31 -11.75 13.70
C ALA A 19 11.32 -10.32 13.13
N PRO A 20 11.69 -10.13 11.85
CA PRO A 20 11.14 -9.02 11.09
C PRO A 20 10.61 -9.50 9.73
N ALA A 21 9.77 -10.53 9.70
CA ALA A 21 9.15 -10.96 8.45
C ALA A 21 7.84 -11.69 8.74
N CYS A 22 6.75 -10.94 8.85
CA CYS A 22 5.36 -11.33 8.51
C CYS A 22 4.34 -10.40 9.21
N ALA A 23 4.56 -9.10 9.12
CA ALA A 23 3.43 -8.16 9.05
C ALA A 23 3.50 -7.48 7.68
N GLN A 24 3.65 -8.29 6.63
CA GLN A 24 3.17 -7.88 5.33
C GLN A 24 1.66 -7.80 5.52
N ASN A 25 1.14 -6.60 5.83
CA ASN A 25 -0.27 -6.29 5.64
C ASN A 25 -0.63 -6.93 4.31
N ALA A 26 -1.41 -8.01 4.33
CA ALA A 26 -1.89 -8.63 3.10
C ALA A 26 -2.43 -7.47 2.28
N ALA A 27 -1.80 -7.17 1.14
CA ALA A 27 -2.07 -5.96 0.39
C ALA A 27 -3.55 -5.99 0.07
N THR A 28 -4.35 -5.21 0.81
CA THR A 28 -5.79 -5.18 0.63
C THR A 28 -5.99 -4.68 -0.79
N PRO A 29 -6.58 -5.50 -1.68
CA PRO A 29 -6.77 -5.10 -3.06
C PRO A 29 -7.48 -3.75 -3.11
N TRP A 30 -7.02 -2.86 -3.98
CA TRP A 30 -7.74 -1.60 -4.18
C TRP A 30 -9.13 -1.92 -4.73
N GLU A 31 -10.12 -1.70 -3.89
CA GLU A 31 -11.54 -1.80 -4.19
C GLU A 31 -12.04 -0.55 -4.92
N LEU A 32 -12.59 -0.75 -6.11
CA LEU A 32 -13.19 0.29 -6.93
C LEU A 32 -14.71 0.32 -6.67
N LYS A 33 -15.13 0.89 -5.54
CA LYS A 33 -16.53 1.12 -5.21
C LYS A 33 -16.83 2.61 -5.02
N PRO A 34 -18.04 3.08 -5.35
CA PRO A 34 -18.41 4.49 -5.18
C PRO A 34 -18.28 5.02 -3.75
N ASP A 35 -18.35 4.13 -2.75
CA ASP A 35 -18.28 4.43 -1.33
C ASP A 35 -16.90 4.14 -0.70
N THR A 36 -15.86 3.85 -1.48
CA THR A 36 -14.51 3.60 -0.95
C THR A 36 -13.60 4.80 -1.20
N GLY A 37 -13.10 5.41 -0.13
CA GLY A 37 -12.11 6.48 -0.16
C GLY A 37 -10.72 5.96 0.19
N TYR A 38 -9.70 6.45 -0.50
CA TYR A 38 -8.29 6.19 -0.17
C TYR A 38 -7.66 7.46 0.37
N ALA A 39 -6.99 7.34 1.50
CA ALA A 39 -6.27 8.43 2.12
C ALA A 39 -4.79 8.06 2.24
N TYR A 40 -3.96 9.08 2.06
CA TYR A 40 -2.53 9.02 2.27
C TYR A 40 -2.24 10.05 3.37
N ASP A 41 -1.91 9.57 4.56
CA ASP A 41 -1.69 10.47 5.70
C ASP A 41 -0.34 11.19 5.62
N LYS A 42 -0.14 12.11 6.57
CA LYS A 42 1.10 12.86 6.78
C LYS A 42 2.32 11.98 7.08
N GLU A 43 2.11 10.74 7.52
CA GLU A 43 3.16 9.76 7.83
C GLU A 43 3.51 8.89 6.62
N GLY A 44 2.80 9.07 5.50
CA GLY A 44 2.99 8.31 4.28
C GLY A 44 2.33 6.94 4.29
N LYS A 45 1.33 6.72 5.15
CA LYS A 45 0.55 5.48 5.20
C LYS A 45 -0.71 5.64 4.34
N THR A 46 -0.96 4.63 3.51
CA THR A 46 -2.21 4.51 2.77
C THR A 46 -3.23 3.71 3.57
N PHE A 47 -4.46 4.23 3.67
CA PHE A 47 -5.59 3.52 4.26
C PHE A 47 -6.86 3.71 3.41
N SER A 48 -7.71 2.69 3.41
CA SER A 48 -9.03 2.73 2.80
C SER A 48 -10.09 3.01 3.85
N TYR A 49 -11.08 3.83 3.52
CA TYR A 49 -12.21 4.13 4.40
C TYR A 49 -13.53 3.99 3.62
N LYS A 50 -14.53 3.37 4.24
CA LYS A 50 -15.88 3.31 3.69
C LYS A 50 -16.61 4.63 3.98
N MET A 51 -16.80 5.41 2.93
CA MET A 51 -17.49 6.70 2.97
C MET A 51 -18.98 6.50 3.26
N GLY A 52 -19.50 7.28 4.21
CA GLY A 52 -20.93 7.40 4.44
C GLY A 52 -21.57 8.43 3.51
N THR A 53 -22.88 8.34 3.33
CA THR A 53 -23.65 9.29 2.48
C THR A 53 -23.88 10.64 3.17
N SER A 54 -23.74 10.71 4.50
CA SER A 54 -24.13 11.88 5.30
C SER A 54 -23.33 13.16 4.99
N ASN A 55 -22.08 13.02 4.52
CA ASN A 55 -21.16 14.15 4.35
C ASN A 55 -20.58 14.26 2.92
N ALA A 56 -21.20 13.61 1.93
CA ALA A 56 -20.70 13.59 0.55
C ALA A 56 -20.56 15.01 -0.05
N GLY A 57 -21.46 15.93 0.31
CA GLY A 57 -21.39 17.32 -0.11
C GLY A 57 -20.18 18.07 0.45
N GLU A 58 -19.72 17.75 1.65
CA GLU A 58 -18.53 18.38 2.25
C GLU A 58 -17.25 17.87 1.61
N LEU A 59 -17.19 16.56 1.30
CA LEU A 59 -16.07 15.95 0.60
C LEU A 59 -15.81 16.64 -0.75
N LEU A 60 -16.88 17.00 -1.47
CA LEU A 60 -16.76 17.61 -2.80
C LEU A 60 -16.44 19.11 -2.77
N LYS A 61 -16.72 19.84 -1.68
CA LYS A 61 -16.52 21.31 -1.61
C LYS A 61 -15.07 21.74 -1.80
N GLY A 62 -14.10 20.88 -1.53
CA GLY A 62 -12.67 21.12 -1.76
C GLY A 62 -12.02 20.13 -2.73
N ALA A 63 -12.77 19.18 -3.29
CA ALA A 63 -12.21 18.14 -4.12
C ALA A 63 -11.86 18.68 -5.51
N ARG A 64 -10.67 18.29 -6.00
CA ARG A 64 -10.34 18.45 -7.42
C ARG A 64 -10.54 17.13 -8.14
N LYS A 65 -11.18 17.20 -9.30
CA LYS A 65 -11.27 16.06 -10.21
C LYS A 65 -9.87 15.69 -10.67
N VAL A 66 -9.53 14.41 -10.58
CA VAL A 66 -8.29 13.88 -11.12
C VAL A 66 -8.31 14.03 -12.66
N PRO A 67 -7.26 14.60 -13.28
CA PRO A 67 -7.14 14.64 -14.73
C PRO A 67 -7.24 13.24 -15.35
N LYS A 68 -7.79 13.16 -16.57
CA LYS A 68 -7.74 11.92 -17.34
C LYS A 68 -6.29 11.59 -17.65
N GLY A 69 -5.92 10.32 -17.60
CA GLY A 69 -4.54 9.91 -17.85
C GLY A 69 -3.61 10.11 -16.65
N THR A 70 -4.14 10.00 -15.43
CA THR A 70 -3.32 9.94 -14.20
C THR A 70 -3.28 8.51 -13.66
N LEU A 71 -2.08 8.01 -13.41
CA LEU A 71 -1.80 6.76 -12.73
C LEU A 71 -1.51 7.02 -11.24
N PHE A 72 -2.08 6.21 -10.35
CA PHE A 72 -1.73 6.14 -8.94
C PHE A 72 -1.10 4.78 -8.63
N PHE A 73 -0.03 4.76 -7.84
CA PHE A 73 0.65 3.52 -7.48
C PHE A 73 1.37 3.66 -6.14
N ILE A 74 1.55 2.54 -5.46
CA ILE A 74 2.38 2.46 -4.24
C ILE A 74 3.80 2.07 -4.65
N GLY A 75 4.79 2.90 -4.28
CA GLY A 75 6.20 2.61 -4.52
C GLY A 75 6.73 1.52 -3.59
N GLN A 76 7.94 1.01 -3.87
CA GLN A 76 8.58 0.01 -3.00
C GLN A 76 8.81 0.51 -1.56
N ASN A 77 8.87 1.83 -1.37
CA ASN A 77 8.95 2.49 -0.07
C ASN A 77 7.59 2.61 0.64
N GLY A 78 6.51 2.03 0.10
CA GLY A 78 5.17 2.09 0.68
C GLY A 78 4.44 3.42 0.48
N GLN A 79 5.04 4.38 -0.22
CA GLN A 79 4.48 5.71 -0.44
C GLN A 79 3.56 5.75 -1.67
N LEU A 80 2.52 6.59 -1.61
CA LEU A 80 1.62 6.82 -2.73
C LEU A 80 2.21 7.84 -3.70
N TYR A 81 2.35 7.43 -4.96
CA TYR A 81 2.77 8.27 -6.06
C TYR A 81 1.62 8.49 -7.04
N MET A 82 1.65 9.65 -7.71
CA MET A 82 0.82 9.94 -8.87
C MET A 82 1.69 10.34 -10.06
N ARG A 83 1.31 9.89 -11.25
CA ARG A 83 1.95 10.28 -12.51
C ARG A 83 0.91 10.69 -13.53
N SER A 84 1.08 11.87 -14.11
CA SER A 84 0.35 12.29 -15.29
C SER A 84 1.17 12.00 -16.55
N GLY A 85 0.51 11.60 -17.63
CA GLY A 85 1.14 11.30 -18.92
C GLY A 85 0.82 9.91 -19.43
N GLN A 86 1.48 9.47 -20.51
CA GLN A 86 1.26 8.13 -21.05
C GLN A 86 1.83 7.08 -20.08
N TYR A 87 0.95 6.29 -19.47
CA TYR A 87 1.26 5.06 -18.74
C TYR A 87 0.76 3.81 -19.48
N LEU A 88 0.07 4.01 -20.61
CA LEU A 88 -0.29 2.98 -21.57
C LEU A 88 0.46 3.23 -22.88
N GLU A 89 0.84 2.17 -23.55
CA GLU A 89 1.29 2.18 -24.94
C GLU A 89 0.09 2.38 -25.88
N GLY A 90 0.35 2.66 -27.16
CA GLY A 90 -0.70 2.87 -28.18
C GLY A 90 -1.61 1.66 -28.40
N ASP A 91 -1.16 0.46 -28.01
CA ASP A 91 -1.92 -0.79 -28.03
C ASP A 91 -2.66 -1.09 -26.71
N GLY A 92 -2.61 -0.17 -25.74
CA GLY A 92 -3.26 -0.29 -24.44
C GLY A 92 -2.47 -1.09 -23.39
N ARG A 93 -1.26 -1.59 -23.71
CA ARG A 93 -0.41 -2.27 -22.71
C ARG A 93 0.17 -1.29 -21.71
N PHE A 94 0.36 -1.73 -20.48
CA PHE A 94 0.96 -0.91 -19.43
C PHE A 94 2.47 -0.72 -19.68
N LYS A 95 2.92 0.54 -19.74
CA LYS A 95 4.31 0.89 -20.09
C LYS A 95 5.34 0.47 -19.06
N PHE A 96 4.92 0.30 -17.79
CA PHE A 96 5.82 -0.02 -16.67
C PHE A 96 5.58 -1.46 -16.16
N GLY A 97 5.07 -2.33 -17.03
CA GLY A 97 4.88 -3.75 -16.74
C GLY A 97 6.21 -4.51 -16.71
N SER A 98 6.18 -5.75 -16.23
CA SER A 98 7.34 -6.64 -16.25
C SER A 98 7.74 -7.01 -17.68
N ASP A 99 9.04 -7.10 -17.96
CA ASP A 99 9.61 -7.68 -19.20
C ASP A 99 9.39 -9.21 -19.32
N ARG A 100 8.40 -9.76 -18.62
CA ARG A 100 8.14 -11.20 -18.52
C ARG A 100 6.69 -11.52 -18.85
#